data_AF-A0A0A9XP03-F1
#
_entry.id   AF-A0A0A9XP03-F1
#
_cell.length_a   1.000
_cell.length_b   1.000
_cell.length_c   1.000
_cell.angle_alpha   90.00
_cell.angle_beta   90.00
_cell.angle_gamma   90.00
#
_symmetry.space_group_name_H-M   'P 1'
#
loop_
_entity.id
_entity.type
_entity.pdbx_description
1 polymer ?
#
loop_
_entity_poly.entity_id
_entity_poly.type
_entity_poly.pdbx_seq_one_letter_code
_entity_poly.pdbx_strand_id
1 'polypeptide(L)'
;FWQNRIIIPTTLRKCALNKLHEAHPGIVAMKSLARLAIWWPNIDKEIERYVRGCEECQRHLTDFPETPLYLWNTPDYPWERLHIDFLGPYEGQMWLVIIDAYSRWLEVFP
;
A
#
# COMPACT_ATOMS: atom_id res chain seq x y z
N PHE A 1 23.09 0.49 25.73
CA PHE A 1 21.71 0.82 25.31
C PHE A 1 21.70 2.17 24.60
N TRP A 2 20.87 2.36 23.57
CA TRP A 2 20.62 3.67 22.93
C TRP A 2 19.12 3.92 22.90
N GLN A 3 18.64 4.98 23.55
CA GLN A 3 17.19 5.25 23.73
C GLN A 3 16.40 4.00 24.17
N ASN A 4 16.88 3.31 25.21
CA ASN A 4 16.29 2.06 25.73
C ASN A 4 16.32 0.85 24.78
N ARG A 5 17.15 0.88 23.73
CA ARG A 5 17.33 -0.24 22.78
C ARG A 5 18.70 -0.90 22.92
N ILE A 6 18.76 -2.20 22.65
CA ILE A 6 19.97 -3.01 22.70
C ILE A 6 20.82 -2.67 21.47
N ILE A 7 22.09 -2.33 21.70
CA ILE A 7 23.04 -2.09 20.60
C ILE A 7 23.60 -3.43 20.16
N ILE A 8 23.38 -3.81 18.91
CA ILE A 8 23.81 -5.11 18.38
C ILE A 8 25.23 -5.01 17.79
N PRO A 9 26.20 -5.79 18.30
CA PRO A 9 27.53 -5.91 17.71
C PRO A 9 27.48 -6.36 16.26
N THR A 10 28.45 -5.93 15.44
CA THR A 10 28.51 -6.26 14.00
C THR A 10 28.41 -7.75 13.70
N THR A 11 29.00 -8.59 14.56
CA THR A 11 28.97 -10.05 14.47
C THR A 11 27.56 -10.65 14.61
N LEU A 12 26.66 -9.98 15.34
CA LEU A 12 25.31 -10.48 15.65
C LEU A 12 24.23 -9.87 14.76
N ARG A 13 24.53 -8.84 13.95
CA ARG A 13 23.54 -8.16 13.11
C ARG A 13 22.84 -9.09 12.13
N LYS A 14 23.57 -10.02 11.51
CA LYS A 14 22.99 -11.01 10.59
C LYS A 14 21.99 -11.93 11.30
N CYS A 15 22.32 -12.37 12.52
CA CYS A 15 21.42 -13.18 13.34
C CYS A 15 20.16 -12.39 13.73
N ALA A 16 20.32 -11.12 14.12
CA ALA A 16 19.20 -10.24 14.45
C ALA A 16 18.28 -10.00 13.24
N LEU A 17 18.83 -9.76 12.04
CA LEU A 17 18.06 -9.61 10.80
C LEU A 17 17.30 -10.89 10.45
N ASN A 18 17.95 -12.05 10.54
CA ASN A 18 17.29 -13.34 10.32
C ASN A 18 16.11 -13.53 11.30
N LYS A 19 16.29 -13.21 12.58
CA LYS A 19 15.23 -13.37 13.59
C LYS A 19 14.08 -12.39 13.39
N LEU A 20 14.38 -11.15 13.01
CA LEU A 20 13.35 -10.16 12.65
C LEU A 20 12.55 -10.55 11.41
N HIS A 21 13.12 -11.35 10.51
CA HIS A 21 12.50 -11.74 9.24
C HIS A 21 11.84 -13.13 9.26
N GLU A 22 11.80 -13.82 10.40
CA GLU A 22 11.34 -15.21 10.52
C GLU A 22 9.92 -15.45 9.97
N ALA A 23 9.02 -14.47 10.10
CA ALA A 23 7.65 -14.51 9.57
C ALA A 23 7.48 -13.73 8.25
N HIS A 24 8.57 -13.47 7.53
CA HIS A 24 8.60 -12.63 6.31
C HIS A 24 7.87 -11.28 6.41
N PRO A 25 7.98 -10.51 7.52
CA PRO A 25 7.40 -9.18 7.58
C PRO A 25 8.02 -8.29 6.51
N GLY A 26 7.18 -7.47 5.87
CA GLY A 26 7.63 -6.44 4.95
C GLY A 26 8.51 -5.39 5.65
N ILE A 27 9.15 -4.54 4.84
CA ILE A 27 10.14 -3.53 5.30
C ILE A 27 9.60 -2.67 6.46
N VAL A 28 8.36 -2.17 6.35
CA VAL A 28 7.76 -1.27 7.35
C VAL A 28 7.54 -1.99 8.68
N ALA A 29 7.02 -3.22 8.64
CA ALA A 29 6.78 -4.03 9.82
C ALA A 29 8.11 -4.41 10.51
N MET A 30 9.11 -4.83 9.73
CA MET A 30 10.42 -5.20 10.26
C MET A 30 11.16 -4.01 10.91
N LYS A 31 11.07 -2.80 10.32
CA LYS A 31 11.57 -1.56 10.94
C LYS A 31 10.85 -1.25 12.26
N SER A 32 9.54 -1.47 12.31
CA SER A 32 8.75 -1.23 13.53
C SER A 32 9.17 -2.18 14.65
N LEU A 33 9.34 -3.47 14.36
CA LEU A 33 9.86 -4.46 15.31
C LEU A 33 11.26 -4.10 15.81
N ALA A 34 12.16 -3.73 14.91
CA ALA A 34 13.52 -3.34 15.27
C ALA A 34 13.53 -2.16 16.26
N ARG A 35 12.68 -1.14 16.02
CA ARG A 35 12.58 0.06 16.86
C ARG A 35 12.10 -0.22 18.28
N LEU A 36 11.47 -1.36 18.55
CA LEU A 36 11.04 -1.75 19.90
C LEU A 36 12.20 -2.24 20.78
N ALA A 37 13.23 -2.84 20.20
CA ALA A 37 14.20 -3.62 20.99
C ALA A 37 15.67 -3.39 20.62
N ILE A 38 16.01 -3.10 19.37
CA ILE A 38 17.39 -3.15 18.87
C ILE A 38 17.79 -1.91 18.06
N TRP A 39 19.09 -1.63 18.02
CA TRP A 39 19.63 -0.51 17.27
C TRP A 39 21.08 -0.73 16.83
N TRP A 40 21.42 -0.22 15.65
CA TRP A 40 22.78 0.07 15.21
C TRP A 40 22.73 1.10 14.08
N PRO A 41 23.87 1.75 13.74
CA PRO A 41 23.92 2.68 12.62
C PRO A 41 23.48 2.02 11.31
N ASN A 42 22.56 2.67 10.57
CA ASN A 42 22.02 2.20 9.29
C ASN A 42 21.15 0.92 9.32
N ILE A 43 20.61 0.53 10.49
CA ILE A 43 19.68 -0.61 10.61
C ILE A 43 18.54 -0.59 9.58
N ASP A 44 17.91 0.57 9.35
CA ASP A 44 16.81 0.71 8.40
C ASP A 44 17.22 0.36 6.96
N LYS A 45 18.43 0.75 6.53
CA LYS A 45 18.98 0.42 5.21
C LYS A 45 19.34 -1.06 5.10
N GLU A 46 19.89 -1.64 6.19
CA GLU A 46 20.20 -3.07 6.23
C GLU A 46 18.92 -3.91 6.16
N ILE A 47 17.84 -3.50 6.83
CA ILE A 47 16.51 -4.13 6.74
C ILE A 47 15.96 -4.07 5.31
N GLU A 48 15.98 -2.90 4.68
CA GLU A 48 15.53 -2.75 3.28
C GLU A 48 16.27 -3.70 2.33
N ARG A 49 17.60 -3.73 2.43
CA ARG A 49 18.44 -4.63 1.62
C ARG A 49 18.14 -6.10 1.91
N TYR A 50 17.93 -6.45 3.18
CA TYR A 50 17.65 -7.82 3.60
C TYR A 50 16.33 -8.32 3.02
N VAL A 51 15.25 -7.54 3.16
CA VAL A 51 13.92 -7.91 2.64
C VAL A 51 13.90 -7.93 1.10
N ARG A 52 14.57 -6.97 0.43
CA ARG A 52 14.73 -6.98 -1.03
C ARG A 52 15.51 -8.18 -1.56
N GLY A 53 16.41 -8.73 -0.76
CA GLY A 53 17.16 -9.94 -1.09
C GLY A 53 16.44 -11.26 -0.77
N CYS A 54 15.27 -11.21 -0.12
CA CYS A 54 14.53 -12.43 0.23
C CYS A 54 13.69 -12.91 -0.96
N GLU A 55 14.04 -14.08 -1.52
CA GLU A 55 13.33 -14.68 -2.65
C GLU A 55 11.83 -14.89 -2.37
N GLU A 56 11.48 -15.36 -1.17
CA GLU A 56 10.09 -15.65 -0.81
C GLU A 56 9.24 -14.39 -0.76
N CYS A 57 9.79 -13.29 -0.21
CA CYS A 57 9.14 -12.00 -0.24
C CYS A 57 9.00 -11.46 -1.67
N GLN A 58 10.03 -11.63 -2.52
CA GLN A 58 9.96 -11.15 -3.90
C GLN A 58 8.96 -11.95 -4.76
N ARG A 59 8.79 -13.25 -4.53
CA ARG A 59 7.78 -14.07 -5.22
C ARG A 59 6.34 -13.64 -4.92
N HIS A 60 6.10 -13.13 -3.72
CA HIS A 60 4.79 -12.65 -3.28
C HIS A 60 4.60 -11.15 -3.48
N LEU A 61 5.61 -10.43 -3.95
CA LEU A 61 5.46 -9.03 -4.32
C LEU A 61 4.55 -8.98 -5.55
N THR A 62 3.42 -8.29 -5.42
CA THR A 62 2.62 -7.97 -6.59
C THR A 62 3.35 -6.89 -7.37
N ASP A 63 3.81 -7.24 -8.56
CA ASP A 63 4.40 -6.27 -9.49
C ASP A 63 3.26 -5.45 -10.08
N PHE A 64 2.94 -4.33 -9.45
CA PHE A 64 2.10 -3.31 -10.05
C PHE A 64 3.06 -2.26 -10.63
N PRO A 65 3.38 -2.31 -11.95
CA PRO A 65 3.92 -1.13 -12.58
C PRO A 65 2.96 0.01 -12.27
N GLU A 66 3.48 1.12 -11.75
CA GLU A 66 2.70 2.34 -11.55
C GLU A 66 2.03 2.66 -12.88
N THR A 67 0.75 2.32 -12.96
CA THR A 67 0.01 2.48 -14.21
C THR A 67 -0.15 3.98 -14.36
N PRO A 68 0.30 4.59 -15.48
CA PRO A 68 0.15 6.02 -15.65
C PRO A 68 -1.33 6.36 -15.47
N LEU A 69 -1.61 7.29 -14.55
CA LEU A 69 -2.96 7.76 -14.34
C LEU A 69 -3.37 8.53 -15.59
N TYR A 70 -4.17 7.89 -16.45
CA TYR A 70 -4.80 8.56 -17.57
C TYR A 70 -5.92 9.44 -17.02
N LEU A 71 -5.65 10.75 -16.92
CA LEU A 71 -6.68 11.72 -16.62
C LEU A 71 -7.63 11.79 -17.82
N TRP A 72 -8.92 11.68 -17.54
CA TRP A 72 -9.93 11.93 -18.54
C TRP A 72 -9.96 13.42 -18.89
N ASN A 73 -10.14 13.75 -20.17
CA ASN A 73 -10.38 15.14 -20.60
C ASN A 73 -11.60 15.69 -19.86
N THR A 74 -11.56 16.95 -19.46
CA THR A 74 -12.76 17.64 -18.93
C THR A 74 -13.78 17.77 -20.06
N PRO A 75 -15.06 17.41 -19.85
CA PRO A 75 -16.11 17.70 -20.82
C PRO A 75 -16.29 19.21 -20.99
N ASP A 76 -16.69 19.65 -22.16
CA ASP A 76 -16.92 21.05 -22.55
C ASP A 76 -18.39 21.46 -22.39
N TYR A 77 -19.34 20.52 -22.41
CA TYR A 77 -20.78 20.78 -22.27
C TYR A 77 -21.54 19.68 -21.49
N PRO A 78 -22.70 20.00 -20.90
CA PRO A 78 -23.55 19.02 -20.25
C PRO A 78 -23.92 17.86 -21.19
N TRP A 79 -24.03 16.65 -20.65
CA TRP A 79 -24.40 15.41 -21.34
C TRP A 79 -23.35 14.88 -22.33
N GLU A 80 -22.13 15.43 -22.36
CA GLU A 80 -21.04 14.93 -23.18
C GLU A 80 -20.44 13.61 -22.64
N ARG A 81 -20.35 13.48 -21.31
CA ARG A 81 -19.89 12.26 -20.64
C ARG A 81 -20.75 11.96 -19.43
N LEU A 82 -21.25 10.73 -19.40
CA LEU A 82 -22.04 10.20 -18.29
C LEU A 82 -21.26 9.12 -17.54
N HIS A 83 -21.23 9.21 -16.22
CA HIS A 83 -20.80 8.14 -15.33
C HIS A 83 -22.03 7.37 -14.90
N ILE A 84 -22.14 6.10 -15.29
CA ILE A 84 -23.29 5.25 -15.01
C ILE A 84 -22.83 4.08 -14.16
N ASP A 85 -23.50 3.85 -13.02
CA ASP A 85 -23.22 2.74 -12.12
C ASP A 85 -24.50 2.24 -11.45
N PHE A 86 -24.46 1.05 -10.87
CA PHE A 86 -25.55 0.51 -10.05
C PHE A 86 -25.23 0.67 -8.56
N LEU A 87 -26.15 1.30 -7.83
CA LEU A 87 -26.12 1.38 -6.38
C LEU A 87 -27.06 0.33 -5.79
N GLY A 88 -26.53 -0.63 -5.04
CA GLY A 88 -27.36 -1.54 -4.26
C GLY A 88 -26.71 -2.86 -3.87
N PRO A 89 -27.51 -3.78 -3.28
CA PRO A 89 -28.93 -3.61 -3.01
C PRO A 89 -29.18 -2.67 -1.81
N TYR A 90 -30.04 -1.66 -1.99
CA TYR A 90 -30.54 -0.80 -0.93
C TYR A 90 -32.05 -0.99 -0.84
N GLU A 91 -32.54 -1.36 0.35
CA GLU A 91 -33.96 -1.73 0.58
C GLU A 91 -34.47 -2.84 -0.36
N GLY A 92 -33.60 -3.78 -0.74
CA GLY A 92 -33.95 -4.90 -1.62
C GLY A 92 -34.02 -4.55 -3.11
N GLN A 93 -33.59 -3.35 -3.50
CA GLN A 93 -33.60 -2.90 -4.89
C GLN A 93 -32.22 -2.40 -5.34
N MET A 94 -31.92 -2.61 -6.62
CA MET A 94 -30.76 -2.01 -7.29
C MET A 94 -31.20 -0.71 -7.95
N TRP A 95 -30.41 0.34 -7.83
CA TRP A 95 -30.71 1.65 -8.40
C TRP A 95 -29.70 1.96 -9.49
N LEU A 96 -30.14 2.39 -10.65
CA LEU A 96 -29.27 2.91 -11.69
C LEU A 96 -28.95 4.38 -11.40
N VAL A 97 -27.68 4.68 -11.19
CA VAL A 97 -27.18 6.03 -10.93
C VAL A 97 -26.47 6.54 -12.16
N ILE A 98 -26.88 7.71 -12.64
CA ILE A 98 -26.27 8.40 -13.78
C ILE A 98 -25.80 9.78 -13.32
N ILE A 99 -24.53 10.10 -13.56
CA ILE A 99 -23.94 11.40 -13.22
C ILE A 99 -23.37 12.03 -14.48
N ASP A 100 -23.81 13.25 -14.79
CA ASP A 100 -23.18 14.07 -15.83
C ASP A 100 -21.82 14.60 -15.36
N ALA A 101 -20.77 14.31 -16.11
CA ALA A 101 -19.40 14.64 -15.73
C ALA A 101 -19.11 16.15 -15.76
N TYR A 102 -19.85 16.93 -16.56
CA TYR A 102 -19.71 18.38 -16.68
C TYR A 102 -20.39 19.10 -15.52
N SER A 103 -21.71 18.94 -15.41
CA SER A 103 -22.55 19.68 -14.45
C SER A 103 -22.62 19.05 -13.06
N ARG A 104 -22.17 17.79 -12.92
CA ARG A 104 -22.39 16.94 -11.73
C ARG A 104 -23.88 16.67 -11.45
N TRP A 105 -24.75 16.83 -12.44
CA TRP A 105 -26.16 16.50 -12.33
C TRP A 105 -26.35 14.99 -12.14
N LEU A 106 -27.30 14.61 -11.28
CA LEU A 106 -27.57 13.24 -10.85
C LEU A 106 -28.98 12.83 -11.29
N GLU A 107 -29.07 11.72 -12.02
CA GLU A 107 -30.32 11.00 -12.31
C GLU A 107 -30.28 9.63 -11.64
N VAL A 108 -31.36 9.26 -10.96
CA VAL A 108 -31.45 7.98 -10.24
C VAL A 108 -32.73 7.27 -10.66
N PHE A 109 -32.57 6.03 -11.14
CA PHE A 109 -33.69 5.20 -11.58
C PHE A 109 -33.80 3.93 -10.71
N PRO A 110 -35.03 3.51 -10.40
CA PRO A 110 -35.30 2.28 -9.66
C PRO A 110 -35.00 1.01 -10.45
#